data_AF-A0A355E9U6-F1
#
_entry.id   AF-A0A355E9U6-F1
#
_cell.length_a   1.000
_cell.length_b   1.000
_cell.length_c   1.000
_cell.angle_alpha   90.00
_cell.angle_beta   90.00
_cell.angle_gamma   90.00
#
_symmetry.space_group_name_H-M   'P 1'
#
loop_
_entity.id
_entity.type
_entity.pdbx_description
1 polymer ?
#
loop_
_entity_poly.entity_id
_entity_poly.type
_entity_poly.pdbx_seq_one_letter_code
_entity_poly.pdbx_strand_id
1 'polypeptide(L)'
;MSRPRLPRYYALLAVVSAFLACSLAGIKQVVPVDADALIKAPGTMLIDVRTPEEYAAGHLEGARLMPLNELGERLGKMNEGKSTPVVVYCRSGHRSGIGSAIMKDKGWTEVLNLEGGILAWTAAGLPVIKEK
;
A
#
# COMPACT_ATOMS: atom_id res chain seq x y z
N MET A 1 -35.11 -45.55 -27.10
CA MET A 1 -34.71 -44.67 -25.97
C MET A 1 -33.20 -44.46 -26.05
N SER A 2 -32.78 -43.41 -26.76
CA SER A 2 -31.36 -43.14 -27.03
C SER A 2 -30.91 -41.97 -26.16
N ARG A 3 -29.95 -42.20 -25.26
CA ARG A 3 -29.37 -41.14 -24.43
C ARG A 3 -28.52 -40.21 -25.32
N PRO A 4 -28.73 -38.89 -25.30
CA PRO A 4 -27.91 -37.99 -26.08
C PRO A 4 -26.49 -37.94 -25.50
N ARG A 5 -25.47 -38.15 -26.36
CA ARG A 5 -24.06 -37.89 -26.01
C ARG A 5 -23.82 -36.38 -26.15
N LEU A 6 -23.58 -35.71 -25.04
CA LEU A 6 -23.19 -34.31 -25.02
C LEU A 6 -21.75 -34.14 -25.58
N PRO A 7 -21.48 -33.12 -26.41
CA PRO A 7 -20.18 -32.93 -27.06
C PRO A 7 -19.12 -32.39 -26.09
N ARG A 8 -17.87 -32.85 -26.26
CA ARG A 8 -16.68 -32.62 -25.39
C ARG A 8 -16.17 -31.16 -25.33
N TYR A 9 -16.86 -30.21 -25.97
CA TYR A 9 -16.40 -28.83 -26.11
C TYR A 9 -16.56 -27.95 -24.85
N TYR A 10 -17.38 -28.36 -23.87
CA TYR A 10 -17.61 -27.57 -22.65
C TYR A 10 -16.42 -27.55 -21.67
N ALA A 11 -15.43 -28.43 -21.85
CA ALA A 11 -14.26 -28.48 -20.97
C ALA A 11 -13.23 -27.36 -21.24
N LEU A 12 -13.28 -26.68 -22.39
CA LEU A 12 -12.31 -25.62 -22.72
C LEU A 12 -12.76 -24.21 -22.25
N LEU A 13 -14.05 -24.00 -21.99
CA LEU A 13 -14.57 -22.69 -21.58
C LEU A 13 -14.36 -22.39 -20.08
N ALA A 14 -14.03 -23.38 -19.26
CA ALA A 14 -13.86 -23.20 -17.82
C ALA A 14 -12.45 -22.71 -17.40
N VAL A 15 -11.45 -22.75 -18.28
CA VAL A 15 -10.07 -22.37 -17.93
C VAL A 15 -9.79 -20.88 -18.16
N VAL A 16 -10.59 -20.21 -19.00
CA VAL A 16 -10.39 -18.79 -19.35
C VAL A 16 -11.09 -17.83 -18.37
N SER A 17 -12.02 -18.31 -17.54
CA SER A 17 -12.75 -17.46 -16.57
C SER A 17 -12.01 -17.25 -15.24
N ALA A 18 -10.96 -18.01 -14.94
CA ALA A 18 -10.26 -17.93 -13.66
C ALA A 18 -9.10 -16.91 -13.62
N PHE A 19 -8.74 -16.32 -14.77
CA PHE A 19 -7.69 -15.29 -14.86
C PHE A 19 -8.21 -13.86 -14.75
N LEU A 20 -9.52 -13.66 -14.73
CA LEU A 20 -10.17 -12.34 -14.73
C LEU A 20 -10.61 -11.88 -13.33
N ALA A 21 -9.87 -12.28 -12.28
CA ALA A 21 -10.21 -11.96 -10.89
C ALA A 21 -9.06 -11.32 -10.11
N CYS A 22 -8.09 -10.69 -10.78
CA CYS A 22 -7.05 -9.93 -10.10
C CYS A 22 -7.26 -8.41 -10.25
N SER A 23 -7.79 -7.83 -9.16
CA SER A 23 -7.65 -6.44 -8.72
C SER A 23 -8.42 -5.30 -9.44
N LEU A 24 -9.73 -5.24 -9.19
CA LEU A 24 -10.46 -3.96 -9.07
C LEU A 24 -10.38 -3.35 -7.65
N ALA A 25 -9.57 -3.92 -6.75
CA ALA A 25 -9.49 -3.44 -5.38
C ALA A 25 -8.64 -2.16 -5.32
N GLY A 26 -9.31 -1.00 -5.24
CA GLY A 26 -8.68 0.29 -4.98
C GLY A 26 -7.73 0.28 -3.77
N ILE A 27 -6.96 1.35 -3.62
CA ILE A 27 -6.02 1.47 -2.50
C ILE A 27 -6.81 1.61 -1.19
N LYS A 28 -6.56 0.68 -0.24
CA LYS A 28 -7.13 0.75 1.10
C LYS A 28 -6.66 2.04 1.77
N GLN A 29 -7.59 2.82 2.30
CA GLN A 29 -7.30 4.04 3.06
C GLN A 29 -7.31 3.72 4.55
N VAL A 30 -6.53 4.48 5.33
CA VAL A 30 -6.57 4.44 6.78
C VAL A 30 -6.56 5.87 7.32
N VAL A 31 -7.47 6.16 8.26
CA VAL A 31 -7.55 7.46 8.92
C VAL A 31 -6.44 7.60 9.97
N PRO A 32 -6.02 8.82 10.35
CA PRO A 32 -4.87 9.01 11.25
C PRO A 32 -4.95 8.28 12.60
N VAL A 33 -6.12 8.26 13.23
CA VAL A 33 -6.31 7.63 14.55
C VAL A 33 -6.09 6.11 14.48
N ASP A 34 -6.63 5.46 13.45
CA ASP A 34 -6.45 4.02 13.24
C ASP A 34 -5.02 3.70 12.79
N ALA A 35 -4.42 4.58 11.98
CA ALA A 35 -3.05 4.44 11.54
C ALA A 35 -2.06 4.48 12.72
N ASP A 36 -2.28 5.35 13.72
CA ASP A 36 -1.44 5.42 14.92
C ASP A 36 -1.40 4.08 15.68
N ALA A 37 -2.55 3.41 15.81
CA ALA A 37 -2.61 2.08 16.42
C ALA A 37 -1.87 1.03 15.58
N LEU A 38 -2.02 1.06 14.25
CA LEU A 38 -1.36 0.11 13.34
C LEU A 38 0.16 0.29 13.29
N ILE A 39 0.64 1.53 13.27
CA ILE A 39 2.08 1.86 13.21
C ILE A 39 2.79 1.38 14.48
N LYS A 40 2.10 1.44 15.63
CA LYS A 40 2.63 0.94 16.91
C LYS A 40 2.63 -0.60 17.01
N ALA A 41 1.90 -1.29 16.13
CA ALA A 41 1.90 -2.75 16.10
C ALA A 41 3.26 -3.27 15.60
N PRO A 42 3.85 -4.29 16.26
CA PRO A 42 5.13 -4.87 15.84
C PRO A 42 5.05 -5.39 14.41
N GLY A 43 6.04 -5.04 13.58
CA GLY A 43 6.16 -5.52 12.21
C GLY A 43 5.39 -4.71 11.17
N THR A 44 4.65 -3.66 11.56
CA THR A 44 4.12 -2.68 10.61
C THR A 44 5.22 -1.75 10.12
N MET A 45 5.31 -1.57 8.81
CA MET A 45 6.20 -0.60 8.21
C MET A 45 5.48 0.73 8.00
N LEU A 46 6.18 1.82 8.28
CA LEU A 46 5.73 3.17 7.94
C LEU A 46 6.66 3.77 6.89
N ILE A 47 6.11 4.15 5.74
CA ILE A 47 6.88 4.71 4.62
C ILE A 47 6.44 6.15 4.35
N ASP A 48 7.40 7.07 4.37
CA ASP A 48 7.21 8.44 3.92
C ASP A 48 7.70 8.59 2.47
N VAL A 49 6.80 8.95 1.55
CA VAL A 49 7.14 9.16 0.12
C VAL A 49 7.37 10.62 -0.26
N ARG A 50 7.51 11.52 0.73
CA ARG A 50 7.86 12.93 0.53
C ARG A 50 9.33 13.12 0.18
N THR A 51 9.74 14.36 -0.04
CA THR A 51 11.15 14.70 -0.25
C THR A 51 11.95 14.66 1.06
N PRO A 52 13.29 14.53 1.01
CA PRO A 52 14.13 14.60 2.20
C PRO A 52 13.95 15.88 3.00
N GLU A 53 13.74 17.02 2.35
CA GLU A 53 13.55 18.31 3.02
C GLU A 53 12.22 18.35 3.79
N GLU A 54 11.14 17.82 3.20
CA GLU A 54 9.85 17.67 3.87
C GLU A 54 9.93 16.73 5.08
N TYR A 55 10.70 15.64 4.97
CA TYR A 55 10.92 14.68 6.04
C TYR A 55 11.73 15.29 7.19
N ALA A 56 12.84 15.98 6.89
CA ALA A 56 13.69 16.64 7.88
C ALA A 56 12.94 17.75 8.64
N ALA A 57 12.04 18.48 7.97
CA ALA A 57 11.20 19.50 8.60
C ALA A 57 10.19 18.93 9.63
N GLY A 58 9.84 17.64 9.49
CA GLY A 58 8.98 16.91 10.42
C GLY A 58 8.36 15.67 9.77
N HIS A 59 8.41 14.54 10.45
CA HIS A 59 7.89 13.25 9.99
C HIS A 59 7.28 12.44 11.14
N LEU A 60 6.49 11.42 10.80
CA LEU A 60 5.96 10.48 11.78
C LEU A 60 7.08 9.60 12.34
N GLU A 61 7.05 9.35 13.65
CA GLU A 61 8.05 8.52 14.32
C GLU A 61 8.10 7.10 13.73
N GLY A 62 9.31 6.58 13.51
CA GLY A 62 9.52 5.27 12.88
C GLY A 62 9.32 5.25 11.35
N ALA A 63 8.99 6.37 10.71
CA ALA A 63 8.84 6.43 9.27
C ALA A 63 10.18 6.24 8.55
N ARG A 64 10.23 5.33 7.57
CA ARG A 64 11.35 5.19 6.64
C ARG A 64 11.12 6.12 5.45
N LEU A 65 12.04 7.05 5.23
CA LEU A 65 12.03 7.92 4.05
C LEU A 65 12.31 7.10 2.77
N MET A 66 11.36 7.13 1.84
CA MET A 66 11.44 6.49 0.53
C MET A 66 10.74 7.37 -0.52
N PRO A 67 11.42 8.40 -1.05
CA PRO A 67 10.81 9.35 -1.98
C PRO A 67 10.10 8.65 -3.14
N LEU A 68 8.94 9.18 -3.55
CA LEU A 68 8.07 8.51 -4.54
C LEU A 68 8.80 8.10 -5.84
N ASN A 69 9.73 8.95 -6.31
CA ASN A 69 10.54 8.70 -7.50
C ASN A 69 11.55 7.54 -7.33
N GLU A 70 11.94 7.22 -6.11
CA GLU A 70 12.88 6.14 -5.79
C GLU A 70 12.18 4.88 -5.28
N LEU A 71 10.92 4.99 -4.88
CA LEU A 71 10.10 3.93 -4.26
C LEU A 71 10.17 2.63 -5.07
N GLY A 72 9.93 2.69 -6.37
CA GLY A 72 9.89 1.50 -7.21
C GLY A 72 11.20 0.71 -7.23
N GLU A 73 12.34 1.41 -7.29
CA GLU A 73 13.67 0.80 -7.25
C GLU A 73 13.98 0.26 -5.86
N ARG A 74 13.76 1.07 -4.83
CA ARG A 74 14.05 0.71 -3.43
C ARG A 74 13.26 -0.52 -3.01
N LEU A 75 11.98 -0.63 -3.35
CA LEU A 75 11.13 -1.82 -3.08
C LEU A 75 11.67 -3.11 -3.72
N GLY A 76 12.42 -3.01 -4.82
CA GLY A 76 13.04 -4.16 -5.47
C GLY A 76 14.26 -4.70 -4.72
N LYS A 77 14.86 -3.89 -3.85
CA LYS A 77 16.05 -4.22 -3.04
C LYS A 77 15.70 -4.61 -1.60
N MET A 78 14.42 -4.65 -1.26
CA MET A 78 13.91 -4.95 0.07
C MET A 78 13.85 -6.46 0.29
N ASN A 79 14.24 -6.89 1.49
CA ASN A 79 14.17 -8.29 1.93
C ASN A 79 12.87 -8.58 2.70
N GLU A 80 12.10 -7.53 3.01
CA GLU A 80 10.83 -7.59 3.71
C GLU A 80 9.78 -8.36 2.87
N GLY A 81 9.01 -9.22 3.55
CA GLY A 81 7.99 -10.04 2.90
C GLY A 81 6.87 -9.18 2.32
N LYS A 82 6.32 -9.57 1.17
CA LYS A 82 5.24 -8.83 0.49
C LYS A 82 3.91 -8.80 1.27
N SER A 83 3.78 -9.65 2.29
CA SER A 83 2.67 -9.68 3.25
C SER A 83 2.86 -8.78 4.47
N THR A 84 4.01 -8.09 4.58
CA THR A 84 4.26 -7.16 5.68
C THR A 84 3.27 -5.99 5.60
N PRO A 85 2.56 -5.63 6.69
CA PRO A 85 1.70 -4.47 6.71
C PRO A 85 2.49 -3.19 6.47
N VAL A 86 2.04 -2.34 5.56
CA VAL A 86 2.68 -1.07 5.23
C VAL A 86 1.67 0.06 5.25
N VAL A 87 1.94 1.08 6.04
CA VAL A 87 1.29 2.39 5.96
C VAL A 87 2.19 3.33 5.16
N VAL A 88 1.64 3.90 4.09
CA VAL A 88 2.34 4.84 3.22
C VAL A 88 1.69 6.21 3.37
N TYR A 89 2.49 7.25 3.57
CA TYR A 89 1.98 8.62 3.65
C TYR A 89 2.81 9.61 2.87
N CYS A 90 2.18 10.75 2.56
CA CYS A 90 2.84 11.91 2.01
C CYS A 90 2.29 13.19 2.68
N ARG A 91 2.41 14.34 2.01
CA ARG A 91 1.85 15.59 2.53
C ARG A 91 0.33 15.53 2.73
N SER A 92 -0.43 15.15 1.69
CA SER A 92 -1.90 15.23 1.66
C SER A 92 -2.61 13.92 1.29
N GLY A 93 -1.89 12.81 1.12
CA GLY A 93 -2.44 11.51 0.73
C GLY A 93 -2.39 11.19 -0.78
N HIS A 94 -2.14 12.17 -1.65
CA HIS A 94 -2.15 11.95 -3.11
C HIS A 94 -0.92 11.16 -3.61
N ARG A 95 0.30 11.65 -3.32
CA ARG A 95 1.56 10.96 -3.69
C ARG A 95 1.65 9.54 -3.08
N SER A 96 1.16 9.36 -1.86
CA SER A 96 1.16 8.06 -1.18
C SER A 96 0.10 7.12 -1.74
N GLY A 97 -1.00 7.63 -2.30
CA GLY A 97 -1.94 6.83 -3.10
C GLY A 97 -1.26 6.24 -4.34
N ILE A 98 -0.48 7.05 -5.06
CA ILE A 98 0.36 6.58 -6.18
C ILE A 98 1.40 5.57 -5.70
N GLY A 99 2.11 5.89 -4.61
CA GLY A 99 3.10 4.99 -4.02
C GLY A 99 2.50 3.64 -3.60
N SER A 100 1.30 3.66 -3.04
CA SER A 100 0.58 2.44 -2.64
C SER A 100 0.20 1.58 -3.86
N ALA A 101 -0.18 2.21 -4.98
CA ALA A 101 -0.42 1.49 -6.24
C ALA A 101 0.87 0.84 -6.75
N ILE A 102 2.00 1.57 -6.77
CA ILE A 102 3.32 1.03 -7.14
C ILE A 102 3.70 -0.18 -6.26
N MET A 103 3.42 -0.11 -4.96
CA MET A 103 3.67 -1.22 -4.03
C MET A 103 2.79 -2.43 -4.36
N LYS A 104 1.49 -2.23 -4.59
CA LYS A 104 0.58 -3.31 -4.99
C LYS A 104 1.00 -3.96 -6.31
N ASP A 105 1.38 -3.18 -7.31
CA ASP A 105 1.89 -3.69 -8.60
C ASP A 105 3.17 -4.52 -8.43
N LYS A 106 3.95 -4.25 -7.39
CA LYS A 106 5.13 -5.03 -6.98
C LYS A 106 4.82 -6.21 -6.05
N GLY A 107 3.54 -6.55 -5.91
CA GLY A 107 3.06 -7.73 -5.20
C GLY A 107 2.85 -7.54 -3.70
N TRP A 108 2.98 -6.32 -3.16
CA TRP A 108 2.68 -6.06 -1.75
C TRP A 108 1.17 -6.15 -1.48
N THR A 109 0.76 -6.94 -0.50
CA THR A 109 -0.66 -7.29 -0.29
C THR A 109 -1.33 -6.45 0.77
N GLU A 110 -0.60 -6.01 1.80
CA GLU A 110 -1.12 -5.26 2.94
C GLU A 110 -0.65 -3.80 2.92
N VAL A 111 -1.04 -3.06 1.89
CA VAL A 111 -0.67 -1.64 1.72
C VAL A 111 -1.85 -0.72 2.02
N LEU A 112 -1.65 0.21 2.96
CA LEU A 112 -2.60 1.22 3.40
C LEU A 112 -2.07 2.62 3.06
N ASN A 113 -2.90 3.44 2.43
CA ASN A 113 -2.60 4.86 2.26
C ASN A 113 -3.14 5.66 3.45
N LEU A 114 -2.28 6.47 4.08
CA LEU A 114 -2.72 7.38 5.13
C LEU A 114 -3.58 8.50 4.53
N GLU A 115 -4.87 8.48 4.87
CA GLU A 115 -5.84 9.46 4.39
C GLU A 115 -5.46 10.86 4.84
N GLY A 116 -5.42 11.81 3.90
CA GLY A 116 -5.03 13.20 4.17
C GLY A 116 -3.54 13.40 4.53
N GLY A 117 -2.74 12.32 4.55
CA GLY A 117 -1.30 12.37 4.82
C GLY A 117 -0.93 13.00 6.16
N ILE A 118 0.27 13.57 6.23
CA ILE A 118 0.77 14.23 7.45
C ILE A 118 -0.06 15.46 7.85
N LEU A 119 -0.75 16.11 6.90
CA LEU A 119 -1.64 17.23 7.22
C LEU A 119 -2.82 16.77 8.09
N ALA A 120 -3.49 15.67 7.71
CA ALA A 120 -4.55 15.10 8.53
C ALA A 120 -4.03 14.52 9.85
N TRP A 121 -2.84 13.92 9.84
CA TRP A 121 -2.16 13.45 11.06
C TRP A 121 -1.97 14.58 12.09
N THR A 122 -1.39 15.70 11.66
CA THR A 122 -1.18 16.86 12.53
C THR A 122 -2.51 17.53 12.93
N ALA A 123 -3.50 17.59 12.03
CA ALA A 123 -4.83 18.10 12.36
C ALA A 123 -5.56 17.26 13.41
N ALA A 124 -5.27 15.95 13.48
CA ALA A 124 -5.75 15.05 14.52
C ALA A 124 -4.99 15.19 15.86
N GLY A 125 -4.01 16.11 15.96
CA GLY A 125 -3.23 16.35 17.17
C GLY A 125 -2.16 15.29 17.44
N LEU A 126 -1.83 14.45 16.46
CA LEU A 126 -0.84 13.38 16.59
C LEU A 126 0.59 13.93 16.43
N PRO A 127 1.59 13.34 17.11
CA PRO A 127 2.94 13.89 17.18
C PRO A 127 3.70 13.70 15.87
N VAL A 128 4.62 14.64 15.60
CA VAL A 128 5.64 14.54 14.56
C VAL A 128 7.00 14.80 15.20
N ILE A 129 8.02 14.10 14.72
CA ILE A 129 9.41 14.27 15.14
C ILE A 129 10.22 14.96 14.04
N LYS A 130 11.32 15.61 14.42
CA LYS A 130 12.28 16.20 13.49
C LYS A 130 13.57 15.40 13.55
N GLU A 131 14.24 15.23 12.41
CA GLU A 131 15.62 14.74 12.44
C GLU A 131 16.49 15.76 13.20
N LYS A 132 17.36 15.25 14.07
CA LYS A 132 18.28 16.04 14.89
C LYS A 132 19.52 16.42 14.10
#